data_AF-K5VWL8-F1
#
_entry.id   AF-K5VWL8-F1
#
_cell.length_a   1.000
_cell.length_b   1.000
_cell.length_c   1.000
_cell.angle_alpha   90.00
_cell.angle_beta   90.00
_cell.angle_gamma   90.00
#
_symmetry.space_group_name_H-M   'P 1'
#
loop_
_entity.id
_entity.type
_entity.pdbx_description
1 polymer ?
#
loop_
_entity_poly.entity_id
_entity_poly.type
_entity_poly.pdbx_seq_one_letter_code
_entity_poly.pdbx_strand_id
1 'polypeptide(L)'
;MTKRTRHNNDENDPFAAVYTPDQPPSKRHRRSGLPNTNDPSFQEEWARAVEARQQAEKDERARKEAEALEEAAAKLCTRLRTLRSDGYSLTAFLSDLFNSKGPHISSEVTKLIQDHSASLFDAMRLCCPEVAQSWLNETIEAAIVTEAKHLAAELRPDRDQELLDVLHDWKLDDVLAAAERIAPTLLQVLRLAGTHKQQGETRCNHDLIIATILCLIAESYSEHSNEVQTVMGIYLFACGASRSQFAVLHHASITSSYTKFCVGEQCHNHKDHFDSGTTATLVPLHGIDHGELPLSVLKPRTTCIHALNFEPVDLLPSAEQIQQLEDAML
;
A
#
# COMPACT_ATOMS: atom_id res chain seq x y z
N MET A 1 0.44 15.09 -57.72
CA MET A 1 1.52 14.59 -58.62
C MET A 1 2.54 15.72 -58.69
N THR A 2 3.79 15.61 -58.25
CA THR A 2 4.79 14.54 -58.39
C THR A 2 5.74 14.56 -57.18
N LYS A 3 6.08 13.37 -56.69
CA LYS A 3 6.97 13.13 -55.54
C LYS A 3 8.43 13.39 -55.96
N ARG A 4 9.17 14.17 -55.16
CA ARG A 4 10.65 14.26 -55.24
C ARG A 4 11.24 13.08 -54.47
N THR A 5 11.58 12.02 -55.19
CA THR A 5 12.35 10.89 -54.69
C THR A 5 13.82 11.32 -54.59
N ARG A 6 14.38 11.36 -53.38
CA ARG A 6 15.83 11.46 -53.18
C ARG A 6 16.43 10.11 -53.53
N HIS A 7 17.26 10.08 -54.57
CA HIS A 7 18.06 8.91 -54.93
C HIS A 7 19.25 8.86 -53.96
N ASN A 8 19.31 7.81 -53.14
CA ASN A 8 20.52 7.47 -52.40
C ASN A 8 21.57 7.02 -53.42
N ASN A 9 22.73 7.68 -53.41
CA ASN A 9 23.86 7.27 -54.23
C ASN A 9 24.40 5.93 -53.72
N ASP A 10 24.58 5.01 -54.67
CA ASP A 10 25.22 3.71 -54.53
C ASP A 10 26.63 3.84 -53.91
N GLU A 11 26.81 3.30 -52.71
CA GLU A 11 28.13 3.10 -52.07
C GLU A 11 28.79 1.77 -52.48
N ASN A 12 28.44 1.22 -53.65
CA ASN A 12 28.99 -0.08 -54.05
C ASN A 12 29.12 -0.22 -55.58
N ASP A 13 29.86 0.70 -56.21
CA ASP A 13 30.35 0.48 -57.57
C ASP A 13 31.72 -0.22 -57.49
N PRO A 14 31.87 -1.45 -58.04
CA PRO A 14 33.15 -2.14 -58.06
C PRO A 14 34.12 -1.39 -58.98
N PHE A 15 35.25 -0.96 -58.42
CA PHE A 15 36.38 -0.34 -59.10
C PHE A 15 36.85 -1.16 -60.32
N ALA A 16 36.36 -0.83 -61.51
CA ALA A 16 36.96 -1.25 -62.76
C ALA A 16 38.10 -0.27 -63.10
N ALA A 17 39.26 -0.47 -62.48
CA ALA A 17 40.49 0.24 -62.87
C ALA A 17 40.99 -0.35 -64.20
N VAL A 18 40.61 0.26 -65.32
CA VAL A 18 41.25 0.00 -66.62
C VAL A 18 42.68 0.57 -66.55
N TYR A 19 43.68 -0.30 -66.49
CA TYR A 19 45.09 0.06 -66.54
C TYR A 19 45.50 0.25 -68.01
N THR A 20 45.71 1.50 -68.43
CA THR A 20 46.35 1.85 -69.70
C THR A 20 47.85 2.12 -69.46
N PRO A 21 48.80 1.42 -70.12
CA PRO A 21 50.22 1.49 -69.75
C PRO A 21 50.97 2.79 -70.07
N ASP A 22 50.35 3.78 -70.74
CA ASP A 22 51.09 4.90 -71.37
C ASP A 22 50.73 6.30 -70.85
N GLN A 23 50.18 6.44 -69.64
CA GLN A 23 49.99 7.78 -69.04
C GLN A 23 50.47 7.83 -67.58
N PRO A 24 51.46 8.68 -67.23
CA PRO A 24 51.82 8.92 -65.84
C PRO A 24 50.61 9.56 -65.12
N PRO A 25 50.26 9.11 -63.90
CA PRO A 25 49.09 9.62 -63.20
C PRO A 25 49.24 11.13 -62.97
N SER A 26 48.28 11.92 -63.45
CA SER A 26 48.24 13.36 -63.19
C SER A 26 48.26 13.57 -61.68
N LYS A 27 49.24 14.34 -61.18
CA LYS A 27 49.34 14.71 -59.76
C LYS A 27 48.01 15.34 -59.33
N ARG A 28 47.17 14.57 -58.61
CA ARG A 28 45.96 15.10 -57.98
C ARG A 28 46.37 16.29 -57.12
N HIS A 29 45.71 17.44 -57.32
CA HIS A 29 45.83 18.55 -56.40
C HIS A 29 45.52 18.02 -55.00
N ARG A 30 46.53 18.01 -54.11
CA ARG A 30 46.29 17.84 -52.68
C ARG A 30 45.28 18.92 -52.32
N ARG A 31 44.06 18.52 -51.93
CA ARG A 31 43.20 19.39 -51.13
C ARG A 31 44.07 19.83 -49.97
N SER A 32 44.36 21.13 -49.87
CA SER A 32 44.89 21.71 -48.65
C SER A 32 43.93 21.27 -47.54
N GLY A 33 44.40 20.40 -46.66
CA GLY A 33 43.64 20.06 -45.47
C GLY A 33 43.29 21.36 -44.78
N LEU A 34 42.03 21.51 -44.38
CA LEU A 34 41.64 22.53 -43.41
C LEU A 34 42.69 22.51 -42.28
N PRO A 35 43.18 23.67 -41.82
CA PRO A 35 44.12 23.73 -40.72
C PRO A 35 43.61 22.83 -39.59
N ASN A 36 44.43 21.89 -39.15
CA ASN A 36 44.12 21.05 -38.00
C ASN A 36 44.27 21.92 -36.74
N THR A 37 43.32 22.81 -36.52
CA THR A 37 43.25 23.66 -35.33
C THR A 37 42.71 22.82 -34.20
N ASN A 38 43.61 22.07 -33.55
CA ASN A 38 43.48 21.69 -32.15
C ASN A 38 43.65 22.94 -31.26
N ASP A 39 42.88 23.98 -31.57
CA ASP A 39 42.83 25.21 -30.80
C ASP A 39 41.71 25.03 -29.76
N PRO A 40 42.02 25.00 -28.46
CA PRO A 40 41.01 24.84 -27.41
C PRO A 40 39.91 25.91 -27.49
N SER A 41 40.23 27.10 -28.01
CA SER A 41 39.25 28.17 -28.23
C SER A 41 38.18 27.78 -29.26
N PHE A 42 38.56 27.10 -30.35
CA PHE A 42 37.63 26.66 -31.40
C PHE A 42 36.71 25.53 -30.92
N GLN A 43 37.22 24.63 -30.07
CA GLN A 43 36.42 23.55 -29.48
C GLN A 43 35.39 24.09 -28.48
N GLU A 44 35.76 25.08 -27.67
CA GLU A 44 34.83 25.78 -26.77
C GLU A 44 33.77 26.59 -27.54
N GLU A 45 34.17 27.28 -28.61
CA GLU A 45 33.24 28.01 -29.47
C GLU A 45 32.26 27.07 -30.19
N TRP A 46 32.73 25.91 -30.66
CA TRP A 46 31.89 24.90 -31.26
C TRP A 46 30.93 24.25 -30.26
N ALA A 47 31.39 23.95 -29.04
CA ALA A 47 30.55 23.44 -27.96
C ALA A 47 29.45 24.44 -27.57
N ARG A 48 29.80 25.73 -27.42
CA ARG A 48 28.82 26.81 -27.17
C ARG A 48 27.82 26.95 -28.32
N ALA A 49 28.26 26.79 -29.57
CA ALA A 49 27.37 26.83 -30.73
C ALA A 49 26.41 25.62 -30.79
N VAL A 50 26.87 24.44 -30.40
CA VAL A 50 26.03 23.23 -30.30
C VAL A 50 25.03 23.35 -29.16
N GLU A 51 25.45 23.83 -27.99
CA GLU A 51 24.56 24.09 -26.85
C GLU A 51 23.53 25.17 -27.17
N ALA A 52 23.93 26.27 -27.80
CA ALA A 52 23.02 27.31 -28.26
C ALA A 52 21.98 26.78 -29.26
N ARG A 53 22.37 25.87 -30.15
CA ARG A 53 21.45 25.22 -31.10
C ARG A 53 20.49 24.26 -30.40
N GLN A 54 20.96 23.48 -29.43
CA GLN A 54 20.10 22.60 -28.63
C GLN A 54 19.12 23.40 -27.77
N GLN A 55 19.56 24.54 -27.22
CA GLN A 55 18.71 25.43 -26.45
C GLN A 55 17.66 26.09 -27.35
N ALA A 56 18.05 26.60 -28.51
CA ALA A 56 17.12 27.17 -29.48
C ALA A 56 16.07 26.13 -29.96
N GLU A 57 16.47 24.87 -30.16
CA GLU A 57 15.54 23.80 -30.53
C GLU A 57 14.58 23.44 -29.38
N LYS A 58 15.05 23.44 -28.13
CA LYS A 58 14.19 23.26 -26.95
C LYS A 58 13.22 24.42 -26.78
N ASP A 59 13.69 25.66 -26.97
CA ASP A 59 12.86 26.87 -26.86
C ASP A 59 11.80 26.92 -27.98
N GLU A 60 12.15 26.50 -29.21
CA GLU A 60 11.19 26.40 -30.31
C GLU A 60 10.15 25.30 -30.06
N ARG A 61 10.54 24.15 -29.50
CA ARG A 61 9.61 23.08 -29.10
C ARG A 61 8.69 23.55 -27.97
N ALA A 62 9.24 24.19 -26.93
CA ALA A 62 8.46 24.73 -25.82
C ALA A 62 7.46 25.79 -26.30
N ARG A 63 7.85 26.64 -27.26
CA ARG A 63 6.95 27.62 -27.86
C ARG A 63 5.82 26.97 -28.65
N LYS A 64 6.11 25.95 -29.47
CA LYS A 64 5.08 25.20 -30.21
C LYS A 64 4.13 24.45 -29.27
N GLU A 65 4.66 23.87 -28.19
CA GLU A 65 3.85 23.21 -27.16
C GLU A 65 2.95 24.22 -26.43
N ALA A 66 3.47 25.41 -26.09
CA ALA A 66 2.69 26.47 -25.47
C ALA A 66 1.57 26.99 -26.39
N GLU A 67 1.88 27.25 -27.67
CA GLU A 67 0.88 27.67 -28.67
C GLU A 67 -0.19 26.58 -28.87
N ALA A 68 0.20 25.29 -28.90
CA ALA A 68 -0.75 24.18 -29.02
C ALA A 68 -1.64 24.02 -27.77
N LEU A 69 -1.08 24.22 -26.57
CA LEU A 69 -1.83 24.21 -25.31
C LEU A 69 -2.86 25.35 -25.26
N GLU A 70 -2.48 26.55 -25.71
CA GLU A 70 -3.39 27.70 -25.76
C GLU A 70 -4.53 27.47 -26.76
N GLU A 71 -4.24 26.95 -27.94
CA GLU A 71 -5.26 26.60 -28.93
C GLU A 71 -6.21 25.50 -28.42
N ALA A 72 -5.66 24.48 -27.74
CA ALA A 72 -6.45 23.42 -27.11
C ALA A 72 -7.37 23.97 -26.01
N ALA A 73 -6.85 24.87 -25.16
CA ALA A 73 -7.63 25.53 -24.11
C ALA A 73 -8.76 26.38 -24.67
N ALA A 74 -8.50 27.14 -25.75
CA ALA A 74 -9.52 27.95 -26.43
C ALA A 74 -10.64 27.08 -27.03
N LYS A 75 -10.30 25.95 -27.65
CA LYS A 75 -11.27 24.97 -28.18
C LYS A 75 -12.11 24.36 -27.05
N LEU A 76 -11.48 23.98 -25.93
CA LEU A 76 -12.18 23.43 -24.76
C LEU A 76 -13.17 24.44 -24.17
N CYS A 77 -12.75 25.69 -23.97
CA CYS A 77 -13.61 26.76 -23.45
C CYS A 77 -14.82 27.01 -24.35
N THR A 78 -14.62 26.95 -25.66
CA THR A 78 -15.72 27.10 -26.63
C THR A 78 -16.73 25.96 -26.49
N ARG A 79 -16.27 24.70 -26.38
CA ARG A 79 -17.14 23.53 -26.19
C ARG A 79 -17.88 23.54 -24.84
N LEU A 80 -17.23 23.99 -23.77
CA LEU A 80 -17.89 24.12 -22.47
C LEU A 80 -18.96 25.21 -22.47
N ARG A 81 -18.75 26.31 -23.23
CA ARG A 81 -19.76 27.35 -23.39
C ARG A 81 -20.96 26.88 -24.20
N THR A 82 -20.76 26.08 -25.26
CA THR A 82 -21.88 25.52 -26.05
C THR A 82 -22.70 24.55 -25.21
N LEU A 83 -22.05 23.68 -24.43
CA LEU A 83 -22.77 22.79 -23.50
C LEU A 83 -23.63 23.57 -22.50
N ARG A 84 -23.10 24.68 -21.97
CA ARG A 84 -23.84 25.56 -21.05
C ARG A 84 -24.99 26.30 -21.75
N SER A 85 -24.81 26.75 -22.99
CA SER A 85 -25.89 27.41 -23.75
C SER A 85 -27.02 26.45 -24.09
N ASP A 86 -26.72 25.16 -24.23
CA ASP A 86 -27.70 24.11 -24.48
C ASP A 86 -28.42 23.65 -23.20
N GLY A 87 -28.16 24.32 -22.06
CA GLY A 87 -28.81 24.06 -20.77
C GLY A 87 -28.19 22.93 -19.96
N TYR A 88 -27.10 22.33 -20.42
CA TYR A 88 -26.43 21.24 -19.71
C TYR A 88 -25.34 21.76 -18.76
N SER A 89 -25.34 21.25 -17.52
CA SER A 89 -24.14 21.27 -16.69
C SER A 89 -23.20 20.13 -17.14
N LEU A 90 -21.89 20.28 -16.90
CA LEU A 90 -20.93 19.21 -17.20
C LEU A 90 -21.29 17.91 -16.47
N THR A 91 -21.76 18.01 -15.23
CA THR A 91 -22.17 16.85 -14.42
C THR A 91 -23.41 16.17 -14.99
N ALA A 92 -24.41 16.93 -15.42
CA ALA A 92 -25.62 16.40 -16.05
C ALA A 92 -25.29 15.73 -17.39
N PHE A 93 -24.44 16.36 -18.20
CA PHE A 93 -23.97 15.78 -19.46
C PHE A 93 -23.22 14.46 -19.24
N LEU A 94 -22.27 14.42 -18.31
CA LEU A 94 -21.53 13.18 -18.00
C LEU A 94 -22.46 12.09 -17.43
N SER A 95 -23.39 12.46 -16.55
CA SER A 95 -24.39 11.52 -16.03
C SER A 95 -25.26 10.93 -17.13
N ASP A 96 -25.76 11.75 -18.07
CA ASP A 96 -26.58 11.28 -19.18
C ASP A 96 -25.77 10.46 -20.19
N LEU A 97 -24.49 10.79 -20.39
CA LEU A 97 -23.56 10.05 -21.23
C LEU A 97 -23.32 8.64 -20.68
N PHE A 98 -22.97 8.54 -19.38
CA PHE A 98 -22.68 7.26 -18.73
C PHE A 98 -23.94 6.42 -18.50
N ASN A 99 -25.11 7.04 -18.32
CA ASN A 99 -26.39 6.34 -18.14
C ASN A 99 -27.22 6.24 -19.42
N SER A 100 -26.62 6.52 -20.58
CA SER A 100 -27.33 6.52 -21.86
C SER A 100 -27.90 5.12 -22.16
N LYS A 101 -29.21 5.07 -22.47
CA LYS A 101 -29.91 3.82 -22.82
C LYS A 101 -29.77 3.43 -24.30
N GLY A 102 -29.07 4.25 -25.09
CA GLY A 102 -28.85 3.99 -26.52
C GLY A 102 -27.73 2.97 -26.72
N PRO A 103 -27.96 1.87 -27.45
CA PRO A 103 -26.96 0.80 -27.59
C PRO A 103 -25.67 1.26 -28.29
N HIS A 104 -25.77 2.18 -29.25
CA HIS A 104 -24.61 2.74 -29.95
C HIS A 104 -23.78 3.67 -29.06
N ILE A 105 -24.44 4.61 -28.37
CA ILE A 105 -23.76 5.57 -27.48
C ILE A 105 -23.13 4.84 -26.30
N SER A 106 -23.85 3.89 -25.69
CA SER A 106 -23.32 3.07 -24.60
C SER A 106 -22.08 2.28 -25.05
N SER A 107 -22.12 1.62 -26.22
CA SER A 107 -20.95 0.88 -26.74
C SER A 107 -19.74 1.78 -27.02
N GLU A 108 -19.95 2.98 -27.56
CA GLU A 108 -18.86 3.93 -27.81
C GLU A 108 -18.28 4.48 -26.51
N VAL A 109 -19.13 4.82 -25.54
CA VAL A 109 -18.73 5.30 -24.22
C VAL A 109 -17.96 4.22 -23.47
N THR A 110 -18.42 2.97 -23.49
CA THR A 110 -17.68 1.85 -22.86
C THR A 110 -16.30 1.65 -23.49
N LYS A 111 -16.18 1.69 -24.82
CA LYS A 111 -14.87 1.61 -25.49
C LYS A 111 -13.97 2.77 -25.11
N LEU A 112 -14.50 3.98 -25.12
CA LEU A 112 -13.75 5.18 -24.72
C LEU A 112 -13.24 5.08 -23.28
N ILE A 113 -14.05 4.58 -22.35
CA ILE A 113 -13.63 4.35 -20.96
C ILE A 113 -12.60 3.23 -20.89
N GLN A 114 -12.78 2.12 -21.60
CA GLN A 114 -11.80 1.01 -21.57
C GLN A 114 -10.43 1.46 -22.08
N ASP A 115 -10.41 2.22 -23.18
CA ASP A 115 -9.17 2.66 -23.83
C ASP A 115 -8.49 3.83 -23.09
N HIS A 116 -9.26 4.69 -22.42
CA HIS A 116 -8.75 5.95 -21.84
C HIS A 116 -8.98 6.13 -20.33
N SER A 117 -9.57 5.16 -19.62
CA SER A 117 -9.89 5.25 -18.18
C SER A 117 -8.71 5.69 -17.34
N ALA A 118 -7.54 5.06 -17.51
CA ALA A 118 -6.34 5.41 -16.75
C ALA A 118 -5.98 6.89 -16.91
N SER A 119 -5.92 7.38 -18.16
CA SER A 119 -5.62 8.79 -18.45
C SER A 119 -6.70 9.76 -17.93
N LEU A 120 -7.97 9.34 -17.96
CA LEU A 120 -9.09 10.15 -17.47
C LEU A 120 -9.04 10.27 -15.95
N PHE A 121 -8.88 9.16 -15.24
CA PHE A 121 -8.76 9.16 -13.78
C PHE A 121 -7.50 9.87 -13.31
N ASP A 122 -6.38 9.73 -14.03
CA ASP A 122 -5.16 10.48 -13.75
C ASP A 122 -5.35 11.98 -13.93
N ALA A 123 -6.02 12.41 -15.01
CA ALA A 123 -6.34 13.82 -15.23
C ALA A 123 -7.25 14.37 -14.13
N MET A 124 -8.27 13.60 -13.70
CA MET A 124 -9.14 13.98 -12.58
C MET A 124 -8.37 14.10 -11.27
N ARG A 125 -7.47 13.14 -10.99
CA ARG A 125 -6.60 13.14 -9.81
C ARG A 125 -5.63 14.32 -9.81
N LEU A 126 -5.05 14.68 -10.95
CA LEU A 126 -4.13 15.81 -11.07
C LEU A 126 -4.83 17.16 -10.91
N CYS A 127 -6.07 17.28 -11.41
CA CYS A 127 -6.86 18.51 -11.29
C CYS A 127 -7.31 18.79 -9.85
N CYS A 128 -7.73 17.75 -9.11
CA CYS A 128 -8.24 17.89 -7.74
C CYS A 128 -7.79 16.69 -6.87
N PRO A 129 -6.54 16.68 -6.40
CA PRO A 129 -5.96 15.52 -5.71
C PRO A 129 -6.69 15.20 -4.40
N GLU A 130 -7.03 16.21 -3.61
CA GLU A 130 -7.69 16.00 -2.31
C GLU A 130 -9.06 15.36 -2.44
N VAL A 131 -9.89 15.87 -3.35
CA VAL A 131 -11.25 15.34 -3.59
C VAL A 131 -11.19 13.93 -4.19
N ALA A 132 -10.28 13.71 -5.15
CA ALA A 132 -10.11 12.40 -5.77
C ALA A 132 -9.60 11.35 -4.76
N GLN A 133 -8.67 11.73 -3.88
CA GLN A 133 -8.17 10.85 -2.82
C GLN A 133 -9.23 10.56 -1.76
N SER A 134 -10.01 11.56 -1.31
CA SER A 134 -11.11 11.34 -0.36
C SER A 134 -12.13 10.35 -0.92
N TRP A 135 -12.58 10.58 -2.15
CA TRP A 135 -13.53 9.69 -2.81
C TRP A 135 -12.96 8.27 -3.00
N LEU A 136 -11.68 8.16 -3.38
CA LEU A 136 -11.02 6.86 -3.54
C LEU A 136 -10.93 6.12 -2.20
N ASN A 137 -10.55 6.83 -1.13
CA ASN A 137 -10.45 6.26 0.21
C ASN A 137 -11.82 5.78 0.69
N GLU A 138 -12.87 6.58 0.55
CA GLU A 138 -14.25 6.20 0.90
C GLU A 138 -14.71 4.95 0.12
N THR A 139 -14.37 4.88 -1.16
CA THR A 139 -14.75 3.74 -2.01
C THR A 139 -14.00 2.47 -1.63
N ILE A 140 -12.67 2.56 -1.40
CA ILE A 140 -11.84 1.43 -0.97
C ILE A 140 -12.24 0.99 0.44
N GLU A 141 -12.49 1.92 1.35
CA GLU A 141 -12.93 1.64 2.71
C GLU A 141 -14.25 0.87 2.69
N ALA A 142 -15.25 1.34 1.93
CA ALA A 142 -16.52 0.65 1.78
C ALA A 142 -16.33 -0.78 1.25
N ALA A 143 -15.49 -0.95 0.22
CA ALA A 143 -15.16 -2.26 -0.33
C ALA A 143 -14.51 -3.17 0.72
N ILE A 144 -13.47 -2.71 1.41
CA ILE A 144 -12.76 -3.47 2.46
C ILE A 144 -13.70 -3.87 3.59
N VAL A 145 -14.54 -2.95 4.07
CA VAL A 145 -15.51 -3.24 5.15
C VAL A 145 -16.50 -4.32 4.72
N THR A 146 -17.01 -4.27 3.48
CA THR A 146 -17.91 -5.30 2.98
C THR A 146 -17.24 -6.66 2.80
N GLU A 147 -16.03 -6.67 2.23
CA GLU A 147 -15.22 -7.87 2.06
C GLU A 147 -14.87 -8.52 3.41
N ALA A 148 -14.45 -7.72 4.40
CA ALA A 148 -14.11 -8.19 5.74
C ALA A 148 -15.30 -8.83 6.46
N LYS A 149 -16.50 -8.26 6.33
CA LYS A 149 -17.73 -8.84 6.88
C LYS A 149 -18.09 -10.18 6.25
N HIS A 150 -17.96 -10.30 4.92
CA HIS A 150 -18.21 -11.56 4.24
C HIS A 150 -17.16 -12.61 4.61
N LEU A 151 -15.89 -12.21 4.73
CA LEU A 151 -14.82 -13.08 5.19
C LEU A 151 -15.07 -13.59 6.61
N ALA A 152 -15.54 -12.72 7.52
CA ALA A 152 -15.93 -13.10 8.87
C ALA A 152 -17.08 -14.12 8.90
N ALA A 153 -18.06 -13.97 8.00
CA ALA A 153 -19.16 -14.91 7.87
C ALA A 153 -18.69 -16.28 7.34
N GLU A 154 -17.77 -16.30 6.39
CA GLU A 154 -17.24 -17.54 5.78
C GLU A 154 -16.30 -18.30 6.74
N LEU A 155 -15.42 -17.59 7.45
CA LEU A 155 -14.47 -18.21 8.40
C LEU A 155 -15.14 -18.65 9.70
N ARG A 156 -16.45 -18.45 9.82
CA ARG A 156 -17.21 -18.88 10.99
C ARG A 156 -17.43 -20.41 10.91
N PRO A 157 -17.05 -21.16 11.97
CA PRO A 157 -17.42 -22.56 12.05
C PRO A 157 -18.95 -22.70 12.12
N ASP A 158 -19.48 -23.76 11.53
CA ASP A 158 -20.91 -24.03 11.58
C ASP A 158 -21.33 -24.34 13.03
N ARG A 159 -22.48 -23.84 13.48
CA ARG A 159 -22.87 -23.89 14.91
C ARG A 159 -22.99 -25.31 15.47
N ASP A 160 -23.23 -26.27 14.59
CA ASP A 160 -23.43 -27.68 14.94
C ASP A 160 -22.16 -28.52 14.77
N GLN A 161 -21.03 -27.93 14.35
CA GLN A 161 -19.79 -28.64 14.10
C GLN A 161 -18.94 -28.74 15.37
N GLU A 162 -18.38 -29.92 15.65
CA GLU A 162 -17.45 -30.09 16.77
C GLU A 162 -16.13 -29.36 16.49
N LEU A 163 -15.64 -28.66 17.50
CA LEU A 163 -14.43 -27.83 17.42
C LEU A 163 -13.17 -28.61 17.00
N LEU A 164 -13.09 -29.88 17.37
CA LEU A 164 -11.99 -30.78 17.00
C LEU A 164 -11.99 -31.08 15.49
N ASP A 165 -13.16 -31.23 14.89
CA ASP A 165 -13.31 -31.47 13.45
C ASP A 165 -12.92 -30.21 12.66
N VAL A 166 -13.35 -29.03 13.14
CA VAL A 166 -12.95 -27.74 12.57
C VAL A 166 -11.43 -27.57 12.56
N LEU A 167 -10.76 -27.92 13.66
CA LEU A 167 -9.30 -27.83 13.77
C LEU A 167 -8.57 -28.85 12.90
N HIS A 168 -9.11 -30.06 12.78
CA HIS A 168 -8.52 -31.11 11.96
C HIS A 168 -8.60 -30.76 10.46
N ASP A 169 -9.69 -30.13 10.04
CA ASP A 169 -9.92 -29.74 8.66
C ASP A 169 -9.33 -28.36 8.31
N TRP A 170 -8.86 -27.61 9.31
CA TRP A 170 -8.31 -26.28 9.10
C TRP A 170 -7.00 -26.31 8.31
N LYS A 171 -6.96 -25.57 7.21
CA LYS A 171 -5.75 -25.35 6.41
C LYS A 171 -5.58 -23.88 6.08
N LEU A 172 -4.32 -23.44 6.12
CA LEU A 172 -3.92 -22.10 5.76
C LEU A 172 -4.30 -21.74 4.32
N ASP A 173 -4.11 -22.69 3.40
CA ASP A 173 -4.37 -22.51 1.97
C ASP A 173 -5.86 -22.26 1.70
N ASP A 174 -6.74 -22.88 2.49
CA ASP A 174 -8.19 -22.72 2.36
C ASP A 174 -8.64 -21.31 2.78
N VAL A 175 -8.01 -20.74 3.81
CA VAL A 175 -8.25 -19.35 4.25
C VAL A 175 -7.83 -18.36 3.17
N LEU A 176 -6.67 -18.56 2.56
CA LEU A 176 -6.17 -17.68 1.49
C LEU A 176 -7.00 -17.82 0.21
N ALA A 177 -7.41 -19.03 -0.14
CA ALA A 177 -8.31 -19.27 -1.27
C ALA A 177 -9.70 -18.63 -1.04
N ALA A 178 -10.24 -18.73 0.18
CA ALA A 178 -11.48 -18.06 0.56
C ALA A 178 -11.34 -16.53 0.46
N ALA A 179 -10.23 -15.98 0.96
CA ALA A 179 -9.95 -14.55 0.88
C ALA A 179 -9.76 -14.07 -0.57
N GLU A 180 -9.13 -14.85 -1.45
CA GLU A 180 -8.98 -14.49 -2.87
C GLU A 180 -10.33 -14.44 -3.59
N ARG A 181 -11.29 -15.27 -3.18
CA ARG A 181 -12.66 -15.29 -3.72
C ARG A 181 -13.55 -14.17 -3.14
N ILE A 182 -13.46 -13.93 -1.83
CA ILE A 182 -14.43 -13.11 -1.08
C ILE A 182 -13.92 -11.72 -0.78
N ALA A 183 -12.62 -11.58 -0.55
CA ALA A 183 -11.94 -10.36 -0.12
C ALA A 183 -10.71 -10.02 -1.00
N PRO A 184 -10.88 -9.93 -2.34
CA PRO A 184 -9.76 -9.76 -3.25
C PRO A 184 -9.05 -8.41 -3.07
N THR A 185 -9.79 -7.34 -2.78
CA THR A 185 -9.21 -6.00 -2.59
C THR A 185 -8.36 -5.97 -1.32
N LEU A 186 -8.88 -6.50 -0.22
CA LEU A 186 -8.17 -6.61 1.04
C LEU A 186 -6.90 -7.46 0.89
N LEU A 187 -7.00 -8.64 0.25
CA LEU A 187 -5.85 -9.51 0.02
C LEU A 187 -4.79 -8.82 -0.85
N GLN A 188 -5.19 -8.08 -1.89
CA GLN A 188 -4.27 -7.36 -2.76
C GLN A 188 -3.56 -6.23 -2.01
N VAL A 189 -4.26 -5.47 -1.18
CA VAL A 189 -3.67 -4.42 -0.33
C VAL A 189 -2.63 -5.02 0.62
N LEU A 190 -2.95 -6.15 1.28
CA LEU A 190 -2.03 -6.83 2.19
C LEU A 190 -0.80 -7.40 1.46
N ARG A 191 -0.97 -7.99 0.28
CA ARG A 191 0.14 -8.47 -0.58
C ARG A 191 1.03 -7.31 -1.01
N LEU A 192 0.46 -6.16 -1.39
CA LEU A 192 1.22 -4.97 -1.75
C LEU A 192 1.98 -4.37 -0.56
N ALA A 193 1.38 -4.35 0.63
CA ALA A 193 2.04 -3.91 1.85
C ALA A 193 3.18 -4.86 2.27
N GLY A 194 2.97 -6.17 2.12
CA GLY A 194 3.92 -7.22 2.51
C GLY A 194 5.09 -7.43 1.53
N THR A 195 5.00 -6.97 0.29
CA THR A 195 6.04 -7.15 -0.75
C THR A 195 7.15 -6.08 -0.69
N HIS A 196 7.13 -5.20 0.31
CA HIS A 196 8.10 -4.12 0.44
C HIS A 196 9.51 -4.63 0.79
N LYS A 197 10.31 -4.94 -0.26
CA LYS A 197 11.74 -5.26 -0.25
C LYS A 197 12.15 -6.54 0.52
N GLN A 198 12.13 -7.72 -0.11
CA GLN A 198 13.12 -8.76 0.25
C GLN A 198 13.74 -9.43 -0.98
N GLN A 199 14.87 -8.86 -1.41
CA GLN A 199 15.96 -9.61 -2.05
C GLN A 199 16.71 -10.33 -0.94
N GLY A 200 16.33 -11.57 -0.66
CA GLY A 200 16.97 -12.42 0.36
C GLY A 200 15.98 -13.42 0.93
N GLU A 201 16.42 -14.66 1.14
CA GLU A 201 15.61 -15.74 1.71
C GLU A 201 14.90 -15.25 2.99
N THR A 202 13.59 -15.04 2.88
CA THR A 202 12.74 -14.59 3.97
C THR A 202 12.59 -15.74 4.96
N ARG A 203 13.11 -15.59 6.17
CA ARG A 203 12.90 -16.54 7.29
C ARG A 203 11.42 -16.70 7.71
N CYS A 204 10.53 -15.84 7.21
CA CYS A 204 9.12 -15.76 7.62
C CYS A 204 8.19 -16.01 6.43
N ASN A 205 7.26 -16.96 6.56
CA ASN A 205 6.26 -17.25 5.56
C ASN A 205 5.25 -16.07 5.48
N HIS A 206 5.30 -15.29 4.40
CA HIS A 206 4.46 -14.10 4.24
C HIS A 206 2.98 -14.45 4.14
N ASP A 207 2.67 -15.61 3.56
CA ASP A 207 1.29 -16.10 3.42
C ASP A 207 0.69 -16.43 4.80
N LEU A 208 1.51 -16.95 5.72
CA LEU A 208 1.09 -17.16 7.11
C LEU A 208 0.77 -15.84 7.81
N ILE A 209 1.60 -14.81 7.60
CA ILE A 209 1.36 -13.47 8.17
C ILE A 209 0.06 -12.88 7.60
N ILE A 210 -0.12 -12.93 6.29
CA ILE A 210 -1.30 -12.40 5.61
C ILE A 210 -2.56 -13.13 6.07
N ALA A 211 -2.56 -14.46 6.09
CA ALA A 211 -3.68 -15.26 6.58
C ALA A 211 -3.99 -14.96 8.05
N THR A 212 -2.96 -14.78 8.88
CA THR A 212 -3.16 -14.39 10.28
C THR A 212 -3.87 -13.03 10.34
N ILE A 213 -3.39 -12.02 9.61
CA ILE A 213 -4.03 -10.68 9.57
C ILE A 213 -5.47 -10.77 9.06
N LEU A 214 -5.74 -11.61 8.06
CA LEU A 214 -7.10 -11.83 7.55
C LEU A 214 -8.01 -12.44 8.63
N CYS A 215 -7.54 -13.43 9.38
CA CYS A 215 -8.27 -13.98 10.52
C CYS A 215 -8.52 -12.92 11.60
N LEU A 216 -7.56 -12.04 11.88
CA LEU A 216 -7.70 -10.94 12.84
C LEU A 216 -8.75 -9.92 12.41
N ILE A 217 -8.76 -9.57 11.13
CA ILE A 217 -9.75 -8.66 10.57
C ILE A 217 -11.12 -9.33 10.65
N ALA A 218 -11.25 -10.57 10.21
CA ALA A 218 -12.49 -11.35 10.31
C ALA A 218 -13.02 -11.43 11.74
N GLU A 219 -12.13 -11.63 12.71
CA GLU A 219 -12.48 -11.66 14.13
C GLU A 219 -12.96 -10.30 14.65
N SER A 220 -12.31 -9.19 14.26
CA SER A 220 -12.74 -7.86 14.69
C SER A 220 -14.14 -7.45 14.18
N TYR A 221 -14.62 -8.09 13.11
CA TYR A 221 -15.99 -7.96 12.61
C TYR A 221 -16.96 -9.01 13.15
N SER A 222 -16.49 -10.00 13.92
CA SER A 222 -17.32 -11.00 14.57
C SER A 222 -17.72 -10.52 15.96
N GLU A 223 -18.98 -10.12 16.14
CA GLU A 223 -19.54 -9.70 17.43
C GLU A 223 -19.56 -10.82 18.49
N HIS A 224 -19.28 -12.08 18.10
CA HIS A 224 -19.25 -13.24 18.97
C HIS A 224 -17.87 -13.92 18.91
N SER A 225 -16.82 -13.18 19.28
CA SER A 225 -15.41 -13.57 19.18
C SER A 225 -15.05 -14.88 19.90
N ASN A 226 -15.94 -15.48 20.68
CA ASN A 226 -15.59 -16.59 21.57
C ASN A 226 -15.21 -17.88 20.81
N GLU A 227 -15.86 -18.21 19.69
CA GLU A 227 -15.56 -19.46 18.96
C GLU A 227 -14.22 -19.40 18.22
N VAL A 228 -13.95 -18.34 17.45
CA VAL A 228 -12.68 -18.15 16.73
C VAL A 228 -11.51 -18.00 17.70
N GLN A 229 -11.68 -17.25 18.81
CA GLN A 229 -10.67 -17.16 19.88
C GLN A 229 -10.37 -18.50 20.52
N THR A 230 -11.37 -19.38 20.57
CA THR A 230 -11.21 -20.72 21.13
C THR A 230 -10.51 -21.62 20.11
N VAL A 231 -10.90 -21.60 18.83
CA VAL A 231 -10.22 -22.33 17.74
C VAL A 231 -8.74 -21.90 17.65
N MET A 232 -8.49 -20.61 17.51
CA MET A 232 -7.14 -20.04 17.39
C MET A 232 -6.33 -20.29 18.66
N GLY A 233 -6.96 -20.17 19.83
CA GLY A 233 -6.36 -20.54 21.11
C GLY A 233 -5.97 -22.01 21.17
N ILE A 234 -6.81 -22.95 20.73
CA ILE A 234 -6.46 -24.37 20.70
C ILE A 234 -5.36 -24.65 19.68
N TYR A 235 -5.42 -24.06 18.48
CA TYR A 235 -4.40 -24.21 17.45
C TYR A 235 -3.01 -23.78 17.96
N LEU A 236 -2.93 -22.59 18.56
CA LEU A 236 -1.67 -22.08 19.12
C LEU A 236 -1.19 -22.91 20.31
N PHE A 237 -2.11 -23.44 21.12
CA PHE A 237 -1.78 -24.32 22.24
C PHE A 237 -1.19 -25.63 21.73
N ALA A 238 -1.82 -26.23 20.73
CA ALA A 238 -1.35 -27.45 20.06
C ALA A 238 -0.01 -27.24 19.34
N CYS A 239 0.22 -26.05 18.78
CA CYS A 239 1.50 -25.67 18.19
C CYS A 239 2.60 -25.37 19.24
N GLY A 240 2.28 -25.45 20.54
CA GLY A 240 3.24 -25.22 21.63
C GLY A 240 3.61 -23.74 21.81
N ALA A 241 2.73 -22.80 21.44
CA ALA A 241 2.97 -21.38 21.66
C ALA A 241 3.16 -21.08 23.15
N SER A 242 4.10 -20.19 23.47
CA SER A 242 4.45 -19.89 24.86
C SER A 242 3.35 -19.11 25.57
N ARG A 243 3.31 -19.18 26.90
CA ARG A 243 2.38 -18.37 27.73
C ARG A 243 2.47 -16.88 27.44
N SER A 244 3.67 -16.37 27.13
CA SER A 244 3.88 -14.96 26.76
C SER A 244 3.29 -14.63 25.38
N GLN A 245 3.41 -15.53 24.40
CA GLN A 245 2.77 -15.37 23.09
C GLN A 245 1.25 -15.38 23.22
N PHE A 246 0.70 -16.30 24.01
CA PHE A 246 -0.73 -16.30 24.33
C PHE A 246 -1.20 -15.04 25.04
N ALA A 247 -0.40 -14.48 25.95
CA ALA A 247 -0.77 -13.25 26.64
C ALA A 247 -0.86 -12.07 25.66
N VAL A 248 0.11 -11.94 24.74
CA VAL A 248 0.09 -10.90 23.70
C VAL A 248 -1.11 -11.09 22.77
N LEU A 249 -1.36 -12.32 22.33
CA LEU A 249 -2.46 -12.63 21.42
C LEU A 249 -3.83 -12.48 22.11
N HIS A 250 -3.95 -12.84 23.39
CA HIS A 250 -5.13 -12.57 24.19
C HIS A 250 -5.37 -11.08 24.40
N HIS A 251 -4.32 -10.28 24.64
CA HIS A 251 -4.44 -8.82 24.73
C HIS A 251 -4.81 -8.16 23.41
N ALA A 252 -4.40 -8.74 22.29
CA ALA A 252 -4.83 -8.34 20.96
C ALA A 252 -6.21 -8.92 20.56
N SER A 253 -6.91 -9.56 21.51
CA SER A 253 -8.21 -10.21 21.32
C SER A 253 -8.23 -11.28 20.23
N ILE A 254 -7.12 -12.00 20.03
CA ILE A 254 -6.90 -13.03 18.97
C ILE A 254 -7.19 -14.44 19.48
N THR A 255 -6.93 -14.65 20.76
CA THR A 255 -7.08 -15.95 21.41
C THR A 255 -7.71 -15.78 22.76
N SER A 256 -8.39 -16.80 23.24
CA SER A 256 -8.75 -16.89 24.66
C SER A 256 -7.49 -16.98 25.54
N SER A 257 -7.59 -16.65 26.82
CA SER A 257 -6.44 -16.65 27.73
C SER A 257 -5.80 -18.04 27.81
N TYR A 258 -4.48 -18.11 27.92
CA TYR A 258 -3.74 -19.37 28.08
C TYR A 258 -4.32 -20.26 29.20
N THR A 259 -4.77 -19.62 30.28
CA THR A 259 -5.39 -20.27 31.45
C THR A 259 -6.67 -21.02 31.14
N LYS A 260 -7.41 -20.65 30.08
CA LYS A 260 -8.60 -21.39 29.64
C LYS A 260 -8.25 -22.76 29.06
N PHE A 261 -7.02 -22.99 28.60
CA PHE A 261 -6.61 -24.25 27.96
C PHE A 261 -5.77 -25.15 28.89
N CYS A 262 -5.17 -24.58 29.94
CA CYS A 262 -4.50 -25.38 30.98
C CYS A 262 -5.48 -25.81 32.08
N VAL A 263 -6.02 -27.03 31.96
CA VAL A 263 -6.92 -27.66 32.95
C VAL A 263 -6.32 -27.67 34.38
N GLY A 264 -4.99 -27.71 34.51
CA GLY A 264 -4.30 -27.62 35.81
C GLY A 264 -4.27 -26.22 36.43
N GLU A 265 -4.51 -25.16 35.66
CA GLU A 265 -4.60 -23.77 36.14
C GLU A 265 -6.07 -23.30 36.29
N GLN A 266 -7.03 -24.10 35.86
CA GLN A 266 -8.46 -23.87 36.08
C GLN A 266 -8.82 -24.22 37.55
N CYS A 267 -8.58 -23.27 38.45
CA CYS A 267 -9.07 -23.38 39.82
C CYS A 267 -10.61 -23.40 39.81
N HIS A 268 -11.21 -24.53 40.22
CA HIS A 268 -12.66 -24.78 40.30
C HIS A 268 -13.48 -23.70 41.05
N ASN A 269 -12.81 -22.80 41.78
CA ASN A 269 -13.43 -21.75 42.60
C ASN A 269 -13.11 -20.31 42.13
N HIS A 270 -12.44 -20.11 40.99
CA HIS A 270 -12.13 -18.77 40.51
C HIS A 270 -13.34 -18.17 39.78
N LYS A 271 -14.03 -17.24 40.44
CA LYS A 271 -15.17 -16.48 39.91
C LYS A 271 -14.77 -15.37 38.94
N ASP A 272 -13.52 -15.31 38.47
CA ASP A 272 -13.06 -14.32 37.48
C ASP A 272 -13.36 -14.80 36.05
N HIS A 273 -14.54 -15.40 35.92
CA HIS A 273 -15.12 -15.70 34.64
C HIS A 273 -16.11 -14.57 34.34
N PHE A 274 -15.86 -13.86 33.23
CA PHE A 274 -16.66 -12.77 32.66
C PHE A 274 -16.46 -11.40 33.29
N ASP A 275 -15.34 -10.75 32.98
CA ASP A 275 -15.36 -9.33 32.59
C ASP A 275 -14.07 -9.03 31.81
N SER A 276 -14.18 -8.97 30.49
CA SER A 276 -13.17 -8.33 29.64
C SER A 276 -13.22 -6.81 29.88
N GLY A 277 -12.77 -6.39 31.06
CA GLY A 277 -12.51 -5.01 31.41
C GLY A 277 -11.14 -4.62 30.90
N THR A 278 -11.09 -4.14 29.66
CA THR A 278 -9.89 -3.58 29.04
C THR A 278 -9.49 -2.27 29.75
N THR A 279 -8.61 -2.37 30.75
CA THR A 279 -7.83 -1.23 31.25
C THR A 279 -6.41 -1.70 31.56
N ALA A 280 -5.51 -1.52 30.59
CA ALA A 280 -4.08 -1.54 30.87
C ALA A 280 -3.58 -0.08 30.89
N THR A 281 -3.34 0.44 32.09
CA THR A 281 -2.53 1.65 32.29
C THR A 281 -1.08 1.25 32.03
N LEU A 282 -0.53 1.62 30.88
CA LEU A 282 0.89 1.48 30.59
C LEU A 282 1.65 2.52 31.43
N VAL A 283 2.38 2.08 32.45
CA VAL A 283 3.34 2.93 33.16
C VAL A 283 4.65 2.93 32.34
N PRO A 284 5.03 4.05 31.71
CA PRO A 284 6.31 4.13 31.02
C PRO A 284 7.44 4.06 32.05
N LEU A 285 8.26 3.01 31.97
CA LEU A 285 9.50 2.91 32.74
C LEU A 285 10.59 3.67 31.99
N HIS A 286 10.99 4.82 32.51
CA HIS A 286 12.12 5.58 31.97
C HIS A 286 13.44 5.07 32.59
N GLY A 287 14.41 4.72 31.73
CA GLY A 287 15.79 4.43 32.15
C GLY A 287 16.12 2.97 32.46
N ILE A 288 15.32 2.00 31.96
CA ILE A 288 15.62 0.56 32.09
C ILE A 288 15.74 -0.05 30.70
N ASP A 289 16.90 -0.63 30.38
CA ASP A 289 17.13 -1.31 29.10
C ASP A 289 16.35 -2.63 29.04
N HIS A 290 15.92 -2.99 27.83
CA HIS A 290 14.98 -4.09 27.59
C HIS A 290 15.56 -5.44 28.04
N GLY A 291 14.98 -6.04 29.09
CA GLY A 291 15.36 -7.37 29.59
C GLY A 291 16.33 -7.38 30.78
N GLU A 292 16.68 -6.22 31.34
CA GLU A 292 17.66 -6.15 32.43
C GLU A 292 17.08 -6.29 33.84
N LEU A 293 15.76 -6.42 34.02
CA LEU A 293 15.18 -6.62 35.34
C LEU A 293 15.60 -8.01 35.87
N PRO A 294 16.53 -8.10 36.82
CA PRO A 294 17.04 -9.38 37.27
C PRO A 294 15.91 -10.11 38.00
N LEU A 295 15.69 -11.39 37.70
CA LEU A 295 14.72 -12.22 38.41
C LEU A 295 15.01 -12.28 39.93
N SER A 296 16.21 -11.91 40.37
CA SER A 296 16.56 -11.77 41.79
C SER A 296 15.87 -10.59 42.50
N VAL A 297 15.32 -9.62 41.76
CA VAL A 297 14.46 -8.56 42.31
C VAL A 297 13.09 -9.10 42.70
N LEU A 298 12.63 -10.15 42.04
CA LEU A 298 11.42 -10.85 42.40
C LEU A 298 11.71 -11.77 43.59
N LYS A 299 11.37 -11.32 44.80
CA LYS A 299 11.35 -12.21 45.96
C LYS A 299 10.48 -13.43 45.65
N PRO A 300 10.94 -14.66 45.96
CA PRO A 300 10.15 -15.88 45.74
C PRO A 300 8.77 -15.74 46.39
N ARG A 301 7.71 -15.90 45.59
CA ARG A 301 6.33 -15.85 46.11
C ARG A 301 6.06 -17.13 46.91
N THR A 302 5.97 -17.00 48.23
CA THR A 302 5.66 -18.12 49.14
C THR A 302 4.16 -18.32 49.36
N THR A 303 3.32 -17.38 48.92
CA THR A 303 1.85 -17.47 49.03
C THR A 303 1.18 -16.88 47.78
N CYS A 304 0.09 -17.50 47.31
CA CYS A 304 -0.74 -16.97 46.21
C CYS A 304 -1.75 -15.90 46.67
N ILE A 305 -1.84 -15.65 47.97
CA ILE A 305 -2.73 -14.63 48.56
C ILE A 305 -1.82 -13.49 49.04
N HIS A 306 -2.05 -12.29 48.51
CA HIS A 306 -1.49 -11.07 49.08
C HIS A 306 -2.17 -10.84 50.44
N ALA A 307 -1.52 -11.29 51.52
CA ALA A 307 -1.91 -10.92 52.87
C ALA A 307 -1.57 -9.45 53.09
N LEU A 308 -2.45 -8.57 52.62
CA LEU A 308 -2.39 -7.15 52.94
C LEU A 308 -2.93 -6.99 54.36
N ASN A 309 -2.03 -6.88 55.33
CA ASN A 309 -2.39 -6.54 56.70
C ASN A 309 -2.66 -5.04 56.76
N PHE A 310 -3.88 -4.64 56.39
CA PHE A 310 -4.32 -3.27 56.60
C PHE A 310 -4.52 -3.04 58.09
N GLU A 311 -3.72 -2.16 58.68
CA GLU A 311 -4.01 -1.61 59.98
C GLU A 311 -5.03 -0.45 59.86
N PRO A 312 -5.78 -0.09 60.91
CA PRO A 312 -6.74 1.01 60.86
C PRO A 312 -6.12 2.35 60.43
N VAL A 313 -4.81 2.52 60.64
CA VAL A 313 -4.03 3.68 60.19
C VAL A 313 -3.80 3.71 58.68
N ASP A 314 -3.95 2.59 57.98
CA ASP A 314 -3.79 2.48 56.52
C ASP A 314 -5.09 2.79 55.76
N LEU A 315 -6.22 2.89 56.47
CA LEU A 315 -7.54 3.12 55.87
C LEU A 315 -7.81 4.61 55.58
N LEU A 316 -7.05 5.51 56.19
CA LEU A 316 -7.22 6.96 56.05
C LEU A 316 -5.85 7.60 55.77
N PRO A 317 -5.78 8.61 54.88
CA PRO A 317 -4.54 9.35 54.66
C PRO A 317 -4.07 10.01 55.95
N SER A 318 -2.76 10.00 56.19
CA SER A 318 -2.18 10.67 57.36
C SER A 318 -2.40 12.18 57.27
N ALA A 319 -2.38 12.86 58.42
CA ALA A 319 -2.52 14.33 58.46
C ALA A 319 -1.46 15.03 57.59
N GLU A 320 -0.25 14.47 57.51
CA GLU A 320 0.81 14.97 56.63
C GLU A 320 0.48 14.80 55.14
N GLN A 321 -0.13 13.67 54.76
CA GLN A 321 -0.57 13.42 53.38
C GLN A 321 -1.73 14.33 52.97
N ILE A 322 -2.66 14.61 53.88
CA ILE A 322 -3.74 15.57 53.66
C ILE A 322 -3.16 16.97 53.43
N GLN A 323 -2.20 17.39 54.25
CA GLN A 323 -1.57 18.69 54.12
C GLN A 323 -0.76 18.84 52.82
N GLN A 324 -0.05 17.79 52.40
CA GLN A 324 0.63 17.76 51.10
C GLN A 324 -0.34 17.84 49.91
N LEU A 325 -1.53 17.23 50.04
CA LEU A 325 -2.60 17.31 49.04
C LEU A 325 -3.19 18.72 48.97
N GLU A 326 -3.41 19.37 50.12
CA GLU A 326 -3.89 20.75 50.20
C GLU A 326 -2.86 21.73 49.60
N ASP A 327 -1.58 21.56 49.92
CA ASP A 327 -0.49 22.39 49.38
C ASP A 327 -0.30 22.20 47.86
N ALA A 328 -0.59 21.01 47.32
CA ALA A 328 -0.50 20.73 45.89
C ALA A 328 -1.72 21.23 45.08
N MET A 329 -2.82 21.59 45.75
CA MET A 329 -4.04 22.11 45.12
C MET A 329 -4.09 23.65 45.08
N LEU A 330 -3.14 24.34 45.74
CA LEU A 330 -2.94 25.79 45.73
C LEU A 330 -1.84 26.22 44.74
#